data_AF-A0A814YWV4-F1
#
_entry.id   AF-A0A814YWV4-F1
#
_cell.length_a   1.000
_cell.length_b   1.000
_cell.length_c   1.000
_cell.angle_alpha   90.00
_cell.angle_beta   90.00
_cell.angle_gamma   90.00
#
_symmetry.space_group_name_H-M   'P 1'
#
loop_
_entity.id
_entity.type
_entity.pdbx_description
1 polymer ?
#
loop_
_entity_poly.entity_id
_entity_poly.type
_entity_poly.pdbx_seq_one_letter_code
_entity_poly.pdbx_strand_id
1 'polypeptide(L)'
;MASSSTKKVFSLLSCDWIGFDLDHTLIRYRLLDLHKLIYESMREYLIDTYEYNCDFLPISYNDHFSVKGLIYDINIALHGVNRHLTNEQIKEIYPDALKDIEEDTSKRFLCMFTYFDHSISYLIGNIVDLIDQKILYRNSSKNEIDLENKYRFFLTHLNKGSEYLFYDFNRGNYFSSLRLNPDKYIYKRLDVPQWLEKLKKLNKKLFLATNSSFNNTDLLTRYAFGDDWKDLFDLIIVVCKKPSFFSNSKKRSFHRFIDENTTIPVNNEDIIKDFNKNYIYSFGSSEDLHFIMSQISKKDPLVIYFGDHIKSDINALKCYTNWLAGVVIEELEFDSPPIIIHRTSHHLSNRLSINDQSYNKGNRSKYFSSFFTSPTDSFIFDDDNTNQTKSEQTEPDAVLPSLTSYWYAYITKHAHLSLSCLSVLANHFDLDHQFEHDQQTQHFVIMHQNNK
;
A
#
# COMPACT_ATOMS: atom_id res chain seq x y z
N MET A 1 1.82 46.27 11.68
CA MET A 1 0.99 45.18 12.20
C MET A 1 1.39 43.92 11.46
N ALA A 2 2.16 43.04 12.09
CA ALA A 2 2.50 41.74 11.52
C ALA A 2 1.23 40.89 11.50
N SER A 3 0.78 40.47 10.32
CA SER A 3 -0.30 39.48 10.23
C SER A 3 0.20 38.20 10.86
N SER A 4 -0.34 37.81 12.02
CA SER A 4 -0.13 36.46 12.55
C SER A 4 -0.70 35.49 11.51
N SER A 5 0.16 34.79 10.77
CA SER A 5 -0.28 33.66 9.96
C SER A 5 -0.80 32.63 10.96
N THR A 6 -2.12 32.53 11.08
CA THR A 6 -2.76 31.48 11.87
C THR A 6 -2.29 30.16 11.29
N LYS A 7 -1.49 29.41 12.06
CA LYS A 7 -1.12 28.04 11.70
C LYS A 7 -2.42 27.29 11.43
N LYS A 8 -2.54 26.67 10.25
CA LYS A 8 -3.65 25.76 10.01
C LYS A 8 -3.41 24.55 10.92
N VAL A 9 -4.46 24.15 11.62
CA VAL A 9 -4.39 23.03 12.56
C VAL A 9 -5.50 22.06 12.17
N PHE A 10 -5.19 20.77 12.17
CA PHE A 10 -6.13 19.70 11.88
C PHE A 10 -6.35 18.86 13.14
N SER A 11 -7.58 18.41 13.35
CA SER A 11 -7.91 17.44 14.40
C SER A 11 -8.92 16.46 13.88
N LEU A 12 -8.78 15.19 14.24
CA LEU A 12 -9.76 14.17 13.89
C LEU A 12 -11.14 14.48 14.46
N LEU A 13 -11.22 15.22 15.58
CA LEU A 13 -12.49 15.69 16.12
C LEU A 13 -13.16 16.79 15.29
N SER A 14 -12.48 17.39 14.32
CA SER A 14 -13.14 18.30 13.38
C SER A 14 -13.91 17.56 12.27
N CYS A 15 -13.53 16.31 11.97
CA CYS A 15 -14.22 15.48 10.99
C CYS A 15 -15.60 15.05 11.50
N ASP A 16 -16.58 15.01 10.61
CA ASP A 16 -17.89 14.41 10.88
C ASP A 16 -17.86 12.91 10.56
N TRP A 17 -17.13 12.54 9.50
CA TRP A 17 -16.93 11.16 9.05
C TRP A 17 -15.46 10.79 8.95
N ILE A 18 -15.15 9.55 9.33
CA ILE A 18 -13.81 8.98 9.24
C ILE A 18 -13.95 7.63 8.53
N GLY A 19 -13.31 7.54 7.36
CA GLY A 19 -13.34 6.38 6.50
C GLY A 19 -12.04 5.60 6.49
N PHE A 20 -12.13 4.31 6.23
CA PHE A 20 -10.97 3.42 6.22
C PHE A 20 -11.02 2.46 5.03
N ASP A 21 -9.87 2.18 4.44
CA ASP A 21 -9.63 0.91 3.77
C ASP A 21 -9.37 -0.21 4.78
N LEU A 22 -9.40 -1.45 4.29
CA LEU A 22 -9.16 -2.64 5.07
C LEU A 22 -7.71 -3.10 5.03
N ASP A 23 -7.29 -3.67 3.91
CA ASP A 23 -5.98 -4.31 3.73
C ASP A 23 -4.84 -3.28 3.88
N HIS A 24 -3.81 -3.60 4.66
CA HIS A 24 -2.68 -2.70 4.99
C HIS A 24 -3.05 -1.35 5.64
N THR A 25 -4.33 -1.14 5.99
CA THR A 25 -4.83 0.06 6.67
C THR A 25 -5.37 -0.29 8.06
N LEU A 26 -6.50 -1.00 8.12
CA LEU A 26 -7.05 -1.55 9.36
C LEU A 26 -6.40 -2.89 9.70
N ILE A 27 -6.26 -3.76 8.69
CA ILE A 27 -5.68 -5.09 8.82
C ILE A 27 -4.19 -4.99 8.55
N ARG A 28 -3.40 -5.35 9.56
CA ARG A 28 -1.95 -5.39 9.45
C ARG A 28 -1.47 -6.81 9.28
N TYR A 29 -0.66 -7.01 8.25
CA TYR A 29 -0.11 -8.31 7.89
C TYR A 29 1.29 -8.53 8.45
N ARG A 30 1.63 -9.78 8.72
CA ARG A 30 3.00 -10.25 8.94
C ARG A 30 3.66 -10.36 7.57
N LEU A 31 4.30 -9.27 7.13
CA LEU A 31 4.76 -9.09 5.75
C LEU A 31 5.57 -10.26 5.20
N LEU A 32 6.55 -10.78 5.95
CA LEU A 32 7.38 -11.90 5.47
C LEU A 32 6.56 -13.16 5.18
N ASP A 33 5.65 -13.53 6.08
CA ASP A 33 4.79 -14.70 5.92
C ASP A 33 3.76 -14.49 4.80
N LEU A 34 3.20 -13.28 4.70
CA LEU A 34 2.29 -12.92 3.61
C LEU A 34 2.99 -12.98 2.24
N HIS A 35 4.19 -12.39 2.12
CA HIS A 35 4.94 -12.35 0.87
C HIS A 35 5.29 -13.76 0.40
N LYS A 36 5.73 -14.64 1.32
CA LYS A 36 5.98 -16.06 1.03
C LYS A 36 4.72 -16.75 0.50
N LEU A 37 3.59 -16.58 1.18
CA LEU A 37 2.33 -17.20 0.75
C LEU A 37 1.90 -16.75 -0.65
N ILE A 38 1.98 -15.45 -0.93
CA ILE A 38 1.61 -14.90 -2.24
C ILE A 38 2.57 -15.40 -3.32
N TYR A 39 3.88 -15.36 -3.05
CA TYR A 39 4.91 -15.85 -3.97
C TYR A 39 4.69 -17.32 -4.31
N GLU A 40 4.54 -18.18 -3.30
CA GLU A 40 4.35 -19.63 -3.46
C GLU A 40 3.06 -19.92 -4.23
N SER A 41 1.95 -19.27 -3.85
CA SER A 41 0.66 -19.43 -4.52
C SER A 41 0.70 -19.03 -6.00
N MET A 42 1.38 -17.92 -6.33
CA MET A 42 1.52 -17.47 -7.71
C MET A 42 2.45 -18.38 -8.50
N ARG A 43 3.57 -18.81 -7.90
CA ARG A 43 4.51 -19.74 -8.51
C ARG A 43 3.83 -21.06 -8.88
N GLU A 44 3.09 -21.66 -7.95
CA GLU A 44 2.32 -22.90 -8.17
C GLU A 44 1.31 -22.71 -9.31
N TYR A 45 0.54 -21.63 -9.28
CA TYR A 45 -0.43 -21.32 -10.33
C TYR A 45 0.22 -21.24 -11.72
N LEU A 46 1.38 -20.58 -11.85
CA LEU A 46 2.09 -20.46 -13.12
C LEU A 46 2.66 -21.80 -13.63
N ILE A 47 3.16 -22.64 -12.71
CA ILE A 47 3.65 -23.98 -13.06
C ILE A 47 2.50 -24.86 -13.53
N ASP A 48 1.41 -24.92 -12.77
CA ASP A 48 0.31 -25.84 -13.03
C ASP A 48 -0.55 -25.42 -14.23
N THR A 49 -0.76 -24.12 -14.41
CA THR A 49 -1.67 -23.60 -15.44
C THR A 49 -0.96 -23.32 -16.76
N TYR A 50 0.30 -22.87 -16.69
CA TYR A 50 1.07 -22.45 -17.87
C TYR A 50 2.30 -23.30 -18.14
N GLU A 51 2.55 -24.35 -17.34
CA GLU A 51 3.71 -25.26 -17.51
C GLU A 51 5.06 -24.53 -17.45
N TYR A 52 5.14 -23.47 -16.63
CA TYR A 52 6.40 -22.79 -16.37
C TYR A 52 7.42 -23.77 -15.79
N ASN A 53 8.69 -23.55 -16.12
CA ASN A 53 9.75 -24.46 -15.78
C ASN A 53 10.09 -24.40 -14.28
N CYS A 54 9.52 -25.34 -13.52
CA CYS A 54 9.69 -25.37 -12.08
C CYS A 54 11.10 -25.75 -11.62
N ASP A 55 11.94 -26.28 -12.53
CA ASP A 55 13.33 -26.64 -12.21
C ASP A 55 14.22 -25.39 -12.07
N PHE A 56 13.82 -24.28 -12.69
CA PHE A 56 14.55 -23.00 -12.63
C PHE A 56 13.82 -21.89 -11.87
N LEU A 57 12.51 -22.02 -11.59
CA LEU A 57 11.81 -21.09 -10.71
C LEU A 57 12.16 -21.36 -9.25
N PRO A 58 12.75 -20.38 -8.52
CA PRO A 58 13.16 -20.59 -7.13
C PRO A 58 12.02 -21.08 -6.26
N ILE A 59 12.32 -21.99 -5.33
CA ILE A 59 11.30 -22.56 -4.44
C ILE A 59 10.95 -21.55 -3.34
N SER A 60 11.93 -20.83 -2.82
CA SER A 60 11.78 -19.89 -1.71
C SER A 60 11.74 -18.44 -2.18
N TYR A 61 10.83 -17.66 -1.59
CA TYR A 61 10.84 -16.20 -1.72
C TYR A 61 12.10 -15.57 -1.12
N ASN A 62 12.65 -14.56 -1.79
CA ASN A 62 13.76 -13.73 -1.31
C ASN A 62 13.25 -12.33 -0.93
N ASP A 63 13.15 -12.06 0.36
CA ASP A 63 12.67 -10.80 0.96
C ASP A 63 13.68 -9.65 0.85
N HIS A 64 14.93 -9.94 0.50
CA HIS A 64 15.95 -8.92 0.24
C HIS A 64 15.98 -8.45 -1.22
N PHE A 65 15.16 -9.03 -2.10
CA PHE A 65 15.24 -8.71 -3.52
C PHE A 65 14.71 -7.31 -3.83
N SER A 66 13.46 -7.00 -3.50
CA SER A 66 12.77 -5.79 -3.94
C SER A 66 12.43 -4.83 -2.81
N VAL A 67 11.96 -3.63 -3.16
CA VAL A 67 11.25 -2.69 -2.25
C VAL A 67 9.85 -2.38 -2.80
N LYS A 68 8.94 -1.84 -1.99
CA LYS A 68 7.64 -1.37 -2.50
C LYS A 68 7.86 -0.18 -3.43
N GLY A 69 6.98 0.01 -4.43
CA GLY A 69 7.03 1.15 -5.33
C GLY A 69 7.94 1.00 -6.54
N LEU A 70 8.54 -0.18 -6.77
CA LEU A 70 9.26 -0.46 -8.02
C LEU A 70 8.34 -0.33 -9.24
N ILE A 71 8.91 0.10 -10.35
CA ILE A 71 8.24 0.26 -11.64
C ILE A 71 8.97 -0.61 -12.65
N TYR A 72 8.25 -1.54 -13.28
CA TYR A 72 8.77 -2.41 -14.32
C TYR A 72 8.32 -1.92 -15.69
N ASP A 73 9.26 -1.74 -16.62
CA ASP A 73 8.94 -1.49 -18.03
C ASP A 73 8.73 -2.82 -18.75
N ILE A 74 7.49 -3.06 -19.16
CA ILE A 74 7.07 -4.32 -19.76
C ILE A 74 7.32 -4.39 -21.27
N ASN A 75 7.88 -3.33 -21.85
CA ASN A 75 8.24 -3.28 -23.26
C ASN A 75 9.75 -3.35 -23.45
N ILE A 76 10.52 -2.66 -22.60
CA ILE A 76 11.95 -2.45 -22.83
C ILE A 76 12.82 -3.13 -21.77
N ALA A 77 12.68 -2.75 -20.50
CA ALA A 77 13.63 -3.12 -19.46
C ALA A 77 12.93 -3.70 -18.22
N LEU A 78 12.54 -4.96 -18.31
CA LEU A 78 12.70 -5.86 -17.17
C LEU A 78 14.07 -6.51 -17.35
N HIS A 79 15.01 -6.21 -16.46
CA HIS A 79 16.22 -7.02 -16.33
C HIS A 79 16.03 -7.83 -15.06
N GLY A 80 16.18 -9.15 -15.18
CA GLY A 80 15.77 -10.09 -14.16
C GLY A 80 16.60 -10.02 -12.89
N VAL A 81 16.78 -11.14 -12.21
CA VAL A 81 17.58 -11.18 -10.97
C VAL A 81 19.08 -11.19 -11.26
N ASN A 82 19.50 -11.57 -12.47
CA ASN A 82 20.91 -11.80 -12.82
C ASN A 82 21.54 -10.71 -13.69
N ARG A 83 20.79 -9.66 -14.06
CA ARG A 83 21.29 -8.59 -14.92
C ARG A 83 20.85 -7.23 -14.41
N HIS A 84 21.80 -6.30 -14.31
CA HIS A 84 21.53 -4.91 -14.01
C HIS A 84 22.03 -4.02 -15.15
N LEU A 85 21.29 -2.96 -15.45
CA LEU A 85 21.72 -1.95 -16.41
C LEU A 85 22.65 -0.95 -15.72
N THR A 86 23.63 -0.45 -16.46
CA THR A 86 24.43 0.70 -16.02
C THR A 86 23.62 1.99 -16.11
N ASN A 87 24.05 3.02 -15.38
CA ASN A 87 23.43 4.34 -15.45
C ASN A 87 23.40 4.93 -16.87
N GLU A 88 24.43 4.65 -17.66
CA GLU A 88 24.52 5.10 -19.05
C GLU A 88 23.46 4.41 -19.91
N GLN A 89 23.30 3.09 -19.76
CA GLN A 89 22.26 2.33 -20.45
C GLN A 89 20.86 2.79 -20.02
N ILE A 90 20.64 3.03 -18.72
CA ILE A 90 19.37 3.56 -18.21
C ILE A 90 19.07 4.93 -18.81
N LYS A 91 20.05 5.85 -18.87
CA LYS A 91 19.86 7.18 -19.48
C LYS A 91 19.65 7.13 -20.99
N GLU A 92 20.27 6.17 -21.67
CA GLU A 92 20.06 5.95 -23.09
C GLU A 92 18.64 5.44 -23.38
N ILE A 93 18.14 4.51 -22.56
CA ILE A 93 16.80 3.95 -22.69
C ILE A 93 15.72 4.92 -22.21
N TYR A 94 16.00 5.64 -21.11
CA TYR A 94 15.08 6.55 -20.41
C TYR A 94 15.71 7.94 -20.24
N PRO A 95 15.83 8.72 -21.33
CA PRO A 95 16.39 10.07 -21.25
C PRO A 95 15.55 10.99 -20.36
N ASP A 96 14.24 10.73 -20.25
CA ASP A 96 13.32 11.38 -19.32
C ASP A 96 12.34 10.36 -18.71
N ALA A 97 12.85 9.55 -17.78
CA ALA A 97 12.09 8.48 -17.13
C ALA A 97 10.79 8.97 -16.45
N LEU A 98 10.79 10.19 -15.90
CA LEU A 98 9.62 10.74 -15.22
C LEU A 98 8.50 11.03 -16.22
N LYS A 99 8.83 11.67 -17.34
CA LYS A 99 7.86 11.92 -18.40
C LYS A 99 7.30 10.62 -18.97
N ASP A 100 8.16 9.62 -19.22
CA ASP A 100 7.72 8.31 -19.70
C ASP A 100 6.73 7.66 -18.74
N ILE A 101 7.05 7.67 -17.43
CA ILE A 101 6.17 7.14 -16.40
C ILE A 101 4.85 7.91 -16.45
N GLU A 102 4.84 9.23 -16.37
CA GLU A 102 3.63 10.05 -16.31
C GLU A 102 2.73 9.91 -17.55
N GLU A 103 3.30 9.81 -18.75
CA GLU A 103 2.56 9.75 -20.01
C GLU A 103 2.04 8.34 -20.36
N ASP A 104 2.73 7.25 -19.97
CA ASP A 104 2.42 5.87 -20.36
C ASP A 104 2.22 4.89 -19.18
N THR A 105 1.73 5.40 -18.04
CA THR A 105 1.64 4.66 -16.76
C THR A 105 0.87 3.33 -16.78
N SER A 106 -0.01 3.04 -17.75
CA SER A 106 -0.90 1.87 -17.67
C SER A 106 -0.73 0.83 -18.78
N LYS A 107 -0.09 1.18 -19.91
CA LYS A 107 0.11 0.23 -21.01
C LYS A 107 1.53 -0.29 -21.11
N ARG A 108 2.51 0.43 -20.54
CA ARG A 108 3.94 0.09 -20.57
C ARG A 108 4.54 -0.20 -19.19
N PHE A 109 4.07 0.47 -18.15
CA PHE A 109 4.66 0.32 -16.82
C PHE A 109 3.78 -0.49 -15.87
N LEU A 110 4.39 -1.48 -15.22
CA LEU A 110 3.80 -2.22 -14.11
C LEU A 110 4.37 -1.66 -12.80
N CYS A 111 3.54 -0.95 -12.04
CA CYS A 111 3.95 -0.35 -10.76
C CYS A 111 3.54 -1.23 -9.58
N MET A 112 4.51 -1.54 -8.70
CA MET A 112 4.31 -2.36 -7.50
C MET A 112 3.84 -1.51 -6.33
N PHE A 113 2.59 -1.05 -6.39
CA PHE A 113 2.03 -0.09 -5.43
C PHE A 113 1.82 -0.65 -4.04
N THR A 114 1.49 -1.94 -3.96
CA THR A 114 1.06 -2.59 -2.72
C THR A 114 2.05 -3.68 -2.30
N TYR A 115 1.98 -4.13 -1.06
CA TYR A 115 2.73 -5.31 -0.62
C TYR A 115 2.26 -6.60 -1.33
N PHE A 116 1.01 -6.66 -1.81
CA PHE A 116 0.52 -7.75 -2.65
C PHE A 116 1.29 -7.83 -3.98
N ASP A 117 1.39 -6.71 -4.69
CA ASP A 117 2.14 -6.64 -5.95
C ASP A 117 3.63 -6.90 -5.68
N HIS A 118 4.19 -6.20 -4.70
CA HIS A 118 5.60 -6.32 -4.34
C HIS A 118 6.03 -7.78 -4.06
N SER A 119 5.16 -8.59 -3.47
CA SER A 119 5.43 -10.01 -3.14
C SER A 119 5.82 -10.84 -4.37
N ILE A 120 5.36 -10.48 -5.57
CA ILE A 120 5.69 -11.18 -6.81
C ILE A 120 6.84 -10.53 -7.59
N SER A 121 7.43 -9.43 -7.12
CA SER A 121 8.60 -8.77 -7.77
C SER A 121 9.76 -9.74 -8.01
N TYR A 122 10.11 -10.54 -6.99
CA TYR A 122 11.17 -11.54 -7.12
C TYR A 122 10.81 -12.60 -8.16
N LEU A 123 9.54 -13.02 -8.21
CA LEU A 123 9.07 -13.97 -9.21
C LEU A 123 9.16 -13.39 -10.63
N ILE A 124 8.77 -12.13 -10.81
CA ILE A 124 8.88 -11.41 -12.09
C ILE A 124 10.34 -11.37 -12.56
N GLY A 125 11.28 -11.00 -11.69
CA GLY A 125 12.70 -10.96 -12.06
C GLY A 125 13.23 -12.33 -12.53
N ASN A 126 12.84 -13.42 -11.85
CA ASN A 126 13.21 -14.77 -12.28
C ASN A 126 12.56 -15.15 -13.61
N ILE A 127 11.26 -14.88 -13.80
CA ILE A 127 10.55 -15.17 -15.06
C ILE A 127 11.24 -14.47 -16.23
N VAL A 128 11.68 -13.23 -16.04
CA VAL A 128 12.38 -12.46 -17.06
C VAL A 128 13.69 -13.13 -17.45
N ASP A 129 14.50 -13.58 -16.48
CA ASP A 129 15.73 -14.32 -16.79
C ASP A 129 15.44 -15.61 -17.57
N LEU A 130 14.36 -16.33 -17.26
CA LEU A 130 13.97 -17.53 -18.00
C LEU A 130 13.49 -17.22 -19.43
N ILE A 131 12.79 -16.10 -19.63
CA ILE A 131 12.40 -15.61 -20.95
C ILE A 131 13.66 -15.26 -21.76
N ASP A 132 14.60 -14.53 -21.17
CA ASP A 132 15.85 -14.12 -21.81
C ASP A 132 16.69 -15.33 -22.24
N GLN A 133 16.71 -16.38 -21.41
CA GLN A 133 17.42 -17.63 -21.66
C GLN A 133 16.64 -18.61 -22.56
N LYS A 134 15.39 -18.30 -22.93
CA LYS A 134 14.49 -19.16 -23.70
C LYS A 134 14.22 -20.53 -23.07
N ILE A 135 14.08 -20.55 -21.74
CA ILE A 135 13.82 -21.76 -20.93
C ILE A 135 12.58 -21.64 -20.04
N LEU A 136 11.70 -20.65 -20.32
CA LEU A 136 10.50 -20.37 -19.51
C LEU A 136 9.62 -21.60 -19.33
N TYR A 137 9.40 -22.39 -20.38
CA TYR A 137 8.63 -23.63 -20.34
C TYR A 137 9.55 -24.84 -20.34
N ARG A 138 9.09 -25.92 -19.68
CA ARG A 138 9.78 -27.23 -19.74
C ARG A 138 9.84 -27.78 -21.17
N ASN A 139 8.77 -27.61 -21.93
CA ASN A 139 8.74 -27.98 -23.33
C ASN A 139 9.41 -26.88 -24.17
N SER A 140 10.60 -27.18 -24.71
CA SER A 140 11.38 -26.24 -25.51
C SER A 140 10.65 -25.75 -26.76
N SER A 141 9.70 -26.53 -27.31
CA SER A 141 8.89 -26.10 -28.46
C SER A 141 7.92 -24.96 -28.14
N LYS A 142 7.68 -24.66 -26.87
CA LYS A 142 6.84 -23.52 -26.41
C LYS A 142 7.66 -22.24 -26.15
N ASN A 143 9.00 -22.31 -26.20
CA ASN A 143 9.89 -21.19 -25.89
C ASN A 143 10.19 -20.29 -27.11
N GLU A 144 9.40 -20.39 -28.18
CA GLU A 144 9.41 -19.38 -29.24
C GLU A 144 8.79 -18.09 -28.69
N ILE A 145 9.62 -17.08 -28.47
CA ILE A 145 9.23 -15.81 -27.87
C ILE A 145 9.15 -14.76 -28.98
N ASP A 146 7.99 -14.11 -29.09
CA ASP A 146 7.82 -12.90 -29.86
C ASP A 146 8.67 -11.78 -29.25
N LEU A 147 9.72 -11.35 -29.96
CA LEU A 147 10.63 -10.30 -29.49
C LEU A 147 9.94 -8.93 -29.40
N GLU A 148 8.88 -8.68 -30.17
CA GLU A 148 8.15 -7.42 -30.16
C GLU A 148 7.27 -7.28 -28.90
N ASN A 149 6.73 -8.41 -28.40
CA ASN A 149 5.88 -8.47 -27.21
C ASN A 149 6.51 -9.30 -26.08
N LYS A 150 7.84 -9.35 -26.03
CA LYS A 150 8.66 -10.29 -25.25
C LYS A 150 8.18 -10.52 -23.81
N TYR A 151 7.76 -9.47 -23.12
CA TYR A 151 7.32 -9.54 -21.71
C TYR A 151 5.80 -9.39 -21.55
N ARG A 152 5.09 -8.92 -22.58
CA ARG A 152 3.66 -8.58 -22.44
C ARG A 152 2.78 -9.80 -22.19
N PHE A 153 3.14 -10.96 -22.74
CA PHE A 153 2.32 -12.16 -22.56
C PHE A 153 2.31 -12.63 -21.10
N PHE A 154 3.44 -12.56 -20.38
CA PHE A 154 3.48 -13.05 -19.00
C PHE A 154 2.65 -12.17 -18.06
N LEU A 155 2.47 -10.89 -18.36
CA LEU A 155 1.55 -10.04 -17.59
C LEU A 155 0.12 -10.57 -17.64
N THR A 156 -0.28 -11.15 -18.78
CA THR A 156 -1.60 -11.80 -18.89
C THR A 156 -1.67 -13.01 -17.95
N HIS A 157 -0.59 -13.76 -17.80
CA HIS A 157 -0.51 -14.88 -16.86
C HIS A 157 -0.55 -14.41 -15.41
N LEU A 158 0.21 -13.36 -15.07
CA LEU A 158 0.19 -12.75 -13.74
C LEU A 158 -1.19 -12.17 -13.38
N ASN A 159 -1.84 -11.47 -14.30
CA ASN A 159 -3.18 -10.92 -14.08
C ASN A 159 -4.20 -12.04 -13.82
N LYS A 160 -4.19 -13.10 -14.64
CA LYS A 160 -5.05 -14.27 -14.42
C LYS A 160 -4.72 -15.00 -13.12
N GLY A 161 -3.44 -15.02 -12.74
CA GLY A 161 -2.99 -15.51 -11.43
C GLY A 161 -3.54 -14.68 -10.30
N SER A 162 -3.46 -13.35 -10.37
CA SER A 162 -4.02 -12.46 -9.35
C SER A 162 -5.54 -12.63 -9.23
N GLU A 163 -6.25 -12.80 -10.35
CA GLU A 163 -7.68 -13.15 -10.32
C GLU A 163 -7.93 -14.50 -9.62
N TYR A 164 -7.14 -15.53 -9.94
CA TYR A 164 -7.23 -16.85 -9.32
C TYR A 164 -6.94 -16.80 -7.81
N LEU A 165 -5.92 -16.04 -7.39
CA LEU A 165 -5.46 -15.96 -6.01
C LEU A 165 -6.39 -15.11 -5.14
N PHE A 166 -6.87 -13.97 -5.67
CA PHE A 166 -7.48 -12.92 -4.84
C PHE A 166 -8.99 -12.73 -5.08
N TYR A 167 -9.57 -13.20 -6.19
CA TYR A 167 -10.99 -12.97 -6.49
C TYR A 167 -11.88 -14.21 -6.32
N ASP A 168 -11.30 -15.40 -6.20
CA ASP A 168 -12.04 -16.62 -5.88
C ASP A 168 -11.69 -17.08 -4.46
N PHE A 169 -12.55 -16.73 -3.50
CA PHE A 169 -12.34 -17.03 -2.08
C PHE A 169 -12.21 -18.54 -1.78
N ASN A 170 -12.76 -19.40 -2.63
CA ASN A 170 -12.80 -20.84 -2.41
C ASN A 170 -11.74 -21.62 -3.19
N ARG A 171 -10.88 -20.91 -3.94
CA ARG A 171 -9.90 -21.53 -4.83
C ARG A 171 -8.48 -21.14 -4.43
N GLY A 172 -7.53 -22.00 -4.80
CA GLY A 172 -6.11 -21.76 -4.59
C GLY A 172 -5.64 -21.90 -3.14
N ASN A 173 -4.34 -21.70 -2.97
CA ASN A 173 -3.65 -21.86 -1.70
C ASN A 173 -3.75 -20.62 -0.80
N TYR A 174 -3.94 -19.43 -1.39
CA TYR A 174 -3.91 -18.16 -0.66
C TYR A 174 -4.97 -18.06 0.45
N PHE A 175 -6.26 -18.08 0.09
CA PHE A 175 -7.34 -17.96 1.08
C PHE A 175 -7.47 -19.19 1.97
N SER A 176 -7.13 -20.38 1.47
CA SER A 176 -7.16 -21.61 2.28
C SER A 176 -6.11 -21.58 3.39
N SER A 177 -4.88 -21.17 3.07
CA SER A 177 -3.82 -20.96 4.07
C SER A 177 -4.19 -19.89 5.09
N LEU A 178 -4.74 -18.76 4.64
CA LEU A 178 -5.22 -17.70 5.53
C LEU A 178 -6.33 -18.17 6.49
N ARG A 179 -7.30 -18.95 6.01
CA ARG A 179 -8.37 -19.49 6.87
C ARG A 179 -7.86 -20.48 7.91
N LEU A 180 -6.92 -21.34 7.51
CA LEU A 180 -6.41 -22.39 8.39
C LEU A 180 -5.48 -21.84 9.47
N ASN A 181 -4.66 -20.83 9.16
CA ASN A 181 -3.66 -20.29 10.08
C ASN A 181 -3.59 -18.74 10.01
N PRO A 182 -4.67 -18.03 10.34
CA PRO A 182 -4.71 -16.57 10.19
C PRO A 182 -3.68 -15.84 11.05
N ASP A 183 -3.28 -16.42 12.19
CA ASP A 183 -2.29 -15.88 13.11
C ASP A 183 -0.87 -15.81 12.55
N LYS A 184 -0.56 -16.70 11.60
CA LYS A 184 0.69 -16.68 10.84
C LYS A 184 0.78 -15.49 9.90
N TYR A 185 -0.34 -14.94 9.45
CA TYR A 185 -0.36 -13.90 8.41
C TYR A 185 -0.84 -12.54 8.90
N ILE A 186 -1.63 -12.49 9.98
CA ILE A 186 -2.32 -11.28 10.43
C ILE A 186 -1.97 -10.99 11.88
N TYR A 187 -1.71 -9.73 12.21
CA TYR A 187 -1.60 -9.28 13.59
C TYR A 187 -2.98 -9.06 14.20
N LYS A 188 -3.22 -9.63 15.39
CA LYS A 188 -4.34 -9.20 16.23
C LYS A 188 -4.05 -7.81 16.78
N ARG A 189 -5.07 -6.94 16.81
CA ARG A 189 -4.94 -5.54 17.24
C ARG A 189 -6.16 -5.16 18.06
N LEU A 190 -5.97 -5.04 19.38
CA LEU A 190 -7.04 -4.61 20.29
C LEU A 190 -7.14 -3.09 20.41
N ASP A 191 -6.05 -2.38 20.15
CA ASP A 191 -5.95 -0.94 20.27
C ASP A 191 -6.76 -0.19 19.20
N VAL A 192 -6.71 -0.67 17.95
CA VAL A 192 -7.46 -0.05 16.84
C VAL A 192 -8.98 -0.15 17.06
N PRO A 193 -9.60 -1.32 17.34
CA PRO A 193 -11.02 -1.41 17.66
C PRO A 193 -11.44 -0.50 18.83
N GLN A 194 -10.67 -0.50 19.92
CA GLN A 194 -10.94 0.36 21.07
C GLN A 194 -10.89 1.85 20.71
N TRP A 195 -9.97 2.24 19.83
CA TRP A 195 -9.89 3.61 19.33
C TRP A 195 -11.09 3.97 18.44
N LEU A 196 -11.52 3.08 17.54
CA LEU A 196 -12.73 3.25 16.74
C LEU A 196 -13.97 3.42 17.64
N GLU A 197 -14.12 2.59 18.68
CA GLU A 197 -15.21 2.74 19.65
C GLU A 197 -15.19 4.11 20.36
N LYS A 198 -14.01 4.61 20.74
CA LYS A 198 -13.89 5.94 21.35
C LYS A 198 -14.35 7.04 20.38
N LEU A 199 -13.99 6.94 19.10
CA LEU A 199 -14.46 7.87 18.07
C LEU A 199 -15.99 7.85 17.96
N LYS A 200 -16.62 6.66 17.93
CA LYS A 200 -18.09 6.53 17.91
C LYS A 200 -18.74 7.14 19.15
N LYS A 201 -18.18 6.91 20.35
CA LYS A 201 -18.65 7.51 21.61
C LYS A 201 -18.58 9.05 21.59
N LEU A 202 -17.69 9.63 20.79
CA LEU A 202 -17.61 11.07 20.53
C LEU A 202 -18.44 11.53 19.32
N ASN A 203 -19.47 10.77 18.97
CA ASN A 203 -20.38 11.05 17.86
C ASN A 203 -19.69 11.17 16.50
N LYS A 204 -18.55 10.52 16.29
CA LYS A 204 -17.94 10.40 14.95
C LYS A 204 -18.54 9.23 14.19
N LYS A 205 -18.77 9.44 12.90
CA LYS A 205 -19.40 8.45 12.03
C LYS A 205 -18.29 7.73 11.28
N LEU A 206 -18.26 6.42 11.36
CA LEU A 206 -17.18 5.61 10.82
C LEU A 206 -17.68 4.81 9.63
N PHE A 207 -16.88 4.72 8.58
CA PHE A 207 -17.21 3.85 7.46
C PHE A 207 -16.01 3.02 6.98
N LEU A 208 -16.28 1.79 6.59
CA LEU A 208 -15.32 0.94 5.87
C LEU A 208 -15.65 0.99 4.38
N ALA A 209 -14.66 1.24 3.53
CA ALA A 209 -14.81 1.17 2.08
C ALA A 209 -13.61 0.43 1.47
N THR A 210 -13.77 -0.87 1.20
CA THR A 210 -12.69 -1.75 0.75
C THR A 210 -12.98 -2.42 -0.59
N ASN A 211 -11.93 -2.69 -1.37
CA ASN A 211 -12.02 -3.49 -2.58
C ASN A 211 -12.19 -5.00 -2.30
N SER A 212 -11.88 -5.44 -1.08
CA SER A 212 -12.03 -6.83 -0.64
C SER A 212 -13.49 -7.32 -0.74
N SER A 213 -13.66 -8.62 -0.98
CA SER A 213 -14.97 -9.28 -0.95
C SER A 213 -15.53 -9.31 0.47
N PHE A 214 -16.84 -9.58 0.62
CA PHE A 214 -17.43 -9.72 1.95
C PHE A 214 -16.75 -10.84 2.74
N ASN A 215 -16.62 -12.04 2.18
CA ASN A 215 -16.02 -13.19 2.86
C ASN A 215 -14.57 -12.94 3.29
N ASN A 216 -13.76 -12.26 2.46
CA ASN A 216 -12.41 -11.88 2.85
C ASN A 216 -12.43 -10.84 3.96
N THR A 217 -13.23 -9.78 3.80
CA THR A 217 -13.37 -8.73 4.81
C THR A 217 -13.71 -9.33 6.16
N ASP A 218 -14.72 -10.18 6.19
CA ASP A 218 -15.24 -10.84 7.38
C ASP A 218 -14.21 -11.79 8.03
N LEU A 219 -13.48 -12.58 7.23
CA LEU A 219 -12.39 -13.42 7.72
C LEU A 219 -11.31 -12.59 8.43
N LEU A 220 -10.84 -11.53 7.77
CA LEU A 220 -9.74 -10.71 8.25
C LEU A 220 -10.12 -9.93 9.51
N THR A 221 -11.28 -9.27 9.49
CA THR A 221 -11.74 -8.42 10.61
C THR A 221 -12.14 -9.25 11.82
N ARG A 222 -12.84 -10.38 11.66
CA ARG A 222 -13.16 -11.26 12.81
C ARG A 222 -11.91 -11.73 13.51
N TYR A 223 -10.90 -12.14 12.73
CA TYR A 223 -9.65 -12.59 13.32
C TYR A 223 -8.90 -11.45 14.03
N ALA A 224 -8.80 -10.28 13.40
CA ALA A 224 -8.00 -9.16 13.91
C ALA A 224 -8.69 -8.41 15.06
N PHE A 225 -10.01 -8.20 14.98
CA PHE A 225 -10.80 -7.30 15.83
C PHE A 225 -11.87 -8.01 16.68
N GLY A 226 -12.30 -9.23 16.31
CA GLY A 226 -13.33 -9.99 17.00
C GLY A 226 -14.65 -10.08 16.24
N ASP A 227 -15.58 -10.91 16.75
CA ASP A 227 -16.82 -11.27 16.03
C ASP A 227 -17.77 -10.10 15.78
N ASP A 228 -17.77 -9.11 16.67
CA ASP A 228 -18.64 -7.93 16.62
C ASP A 228 -18.04 -6.77 15.81
N TRP A 229 -17.07 -7.04 14.93
CA TRP A 229 -16.35 -6.00 14.16
C TRP A 229 -17.27 -5.07 13.37
N LYS A 230 -18.47 -5.52 12.97
CA LYS A 230 -19.43 -4.73 12.21
C LYS A 230 -19.93 -3.52 13.02
N ASP A 231 -20.02 -3.66 14.35
CA ASP A 231 -20.47 -2.59 15.25
C ASP A 231 -19.47 -1.42 15.31
N LEU A 232 -18.22 -1.64 14.88
CA LEU A 232 -17.19 -0.61 14.78
C LEU A 232 -17.47 0.41 13.67
N PHE A 233 -18.39 0.13 12.75
CA PHE A 233 -18.67 0.98 11.59
C PHE A 233 -20.16 1.33 11.52
N ASP A 234 -20.46 2.51 11.00
CA ASP A 234 -21.83 2.98 10.76
C ASP A 234 -22.28 2.69 9.31
N LEU A 235 -21.31 2.58 8.38
CA LEU A 235 -21.50 2.08 7.01
C LEU A 235 -20.36 1.14 6.61
N ILE A 236 -20.70 0.01 5.99
CA ILE A 236 -19.74 -1.00 5.52
C ILE A 236 -19.92 -1.20 4.03
N ILE A 237 -18.89 -0.89 3.24
CA ILE A 237 -18.89 -1.02 1.78
C ILE A 237 -17.72 -1.94 1.37
N VAL A 238 -18.06 -3.13 0.91
CA VAL A 238 -17.11 -4.13 0.36
C VAL A 238 -17.19 -4.13 -1.17
N VAL A 239 -16.21 -4.69 -1.88
CA VAL A 239 -16.20 -4.65 -3.35
C VAL A 239 -16.43 -3.21 -3.87
N CYS A 240 -15.80 -2.23 -3.22
CA CYS A 240 -15.99 -0.81 -3.44
C CYS A 240 -15.62 -0.38 -4.88
N LYS A 241 -14.65 -1.08 -5.50
CA LYS A 241 -14.09 -0.82 -6.83
C LYS A 241 -13.37 0.54 -6.92
N LYS A 242 -12.59 0.91 -5.91
CA LYS A 242 -11.59 1.99 -5.98
C LYS A 242 -10.58 1.68 -7.10
N PRO A 243 -10.08 2.67 -7.87
CA PRO A 243 -10.35 4.11 -7.78
C PRO A 243 -11.70 4.56 -8.36
N SER A 244 -12.42 3.70 -9.10
CA SER A 244 -13.65 4.13 -9.81
C SER A 244 -14.79 4.58 -8.89
N PHE A 245 -14.75 4.17 -7.62
CA PHE A 245 -15.61 4.68 -6.56
C PHE A 245 -15.44 6.19 -6.35
N PHE A 246 -14.21 6.70 -6.33
CA PHE A 246 -13.91 8.12 -6.14
C PHE A 246 -14.03 8.91 -7.45
N SER A 247 -13.52 8.34 -8.55
CA SER A 247 -13.45 9.07 -9.82
C SER A 247 -14.76 9.15 -10.58
N ASN A 248 -15.77 8.37 -10.18
CA ASN A 248 -17.04 8.21 -10.88
C ASN A 248 -16.90 7.80 -12.36
N SER A 249 -15.72 7.33 -12.79
CA SER A 249 -15.46 6.95 -14.19
C SER A 249 -16.32 5.76 -14.64
N LYS A 250 -16.82 4.97 -13.70
CA LYS A 250 -17.82 3.93 -13.87
C LYS A 250 -18.80 3.99 -12.70
N LYS A 251 -19.70 4.99 -12.69
CA LYS A 251 -20.68 5.15 -11.61
C LYS A 251 -21.53 3.88 -11.46
N ARG A 252 -21.66 3.39 -10.23
CA ARG A 252 -22.44 2.20 -9.87
C ARG A 252 -23.41 2.56 -8.76
N SER A 253 -24.61 2.00 -8.78
CA SER A 253 -25.51 2.08 -7.63
C SER A 253 -24.97 1.23 -6.49
N PHE A 254 -25.27 1.62 -5.25
CA PHE A 254 -25.06 0.75 -4.11
C PHE A 254 -25.91 -0.50 -4.23
N HIS A 255 -25.35 -1.63 -3.82
CA HIS A 255 -26.09 -2.87 -3.64
C HIS A 255 -25.99 -3.27 -2.17
N ARG A 256 -27.06 -3.80 -1.58
CA ARG A 256 -27.10 -4.31 -0.20
C ARG A 256 -27.08 -5.82 -0.23
N PHE A 257 -26.23 -6.44 0.59
CA PHE A 257 -26.25 -7.88 0.80
C PHE A 257 -27.54 -8.28 1.54
N ILE A 258 -28.24 -9.28 1.01
CA ILE A 258 -29.40 -9.92 1.68
C ILE A 258 -29.02 -11.27 2.30
N ASP A 259 -27.92 -11.86 1.83
CA ASP A 259 -27.21 -13.00 2.38
C ASP A 259 -25.72 -12.90 1.98
N GLU A 260 -24.89 -13.89 2.28
CA GLU A 260 -23.44 -13.85 2.05
C GLU A 260 -23.03 -13.77 0.57
N ASN A 261 -23.91 -14.17 -0.35
CA ASN A 261 -23.59 -14.31 -1.78
C ASN A 261 -24.49 -13.46 -2.70
N THR A 262 -25.61 -12.94 -2.18
CA THR A 262 -26.62 -12.23 -2.96
C THR A 262 -26.73 -10.78 -2.54
N THR A 263 -26.69 -9.89 -3.54
CA THR A 263 -26.90 -8.46 -3.34
C THR A 263 -28.07 -7.94 -4.17
N ILE A 264 -28.80 -6.95 -3.64
CA ILE A 264 -29.86 -6.24 -4.38
C ILE A 264 -29.49 -4.76 -4.52
N PRO A 265 -29.80 -4.10 -5.65
CA PRO A 265 -29.59 -2.66 -5.78
C PRO A 265 -30.48 -1.90 -4.78
N VAL A 266 -29.93 -0.86 -4.17
CA VAL A 266 -30.64 0.02 -3.22
C VAL A 266 -30.39 1.48 -3.58
N ASN A 267 -31.34 2.36 -3.27
CA ASN A 267 -31.17 3.80 -3.49
C ASN A 267 -30.56 4.48 -2.24
N ASN A 268 -30.20 5.76 -2.36
CA ASN A 268 -29.61 6.52 -1.26
C ASN A 268 -30.56 6.66 -0.05
N GLU A 269 -31.87 6.77 -0.28
CA GLU A 269 -32.86 6.88 0.81
C GLU A 269 -32.98 5.61 1.63
N ASP A 270 -32.89 4.44 0.99
CA ASP A 270 -32.88 3.14 1.66
C ASP A 270 -31.68 3.05 2.62
N ILE A 271 -30.50 3.46 2.16
CA ILE A 271 -29.27 3.46 2.98
C ILE A 271 -29.39 4.42 4.16
N ILE A 272 -29.97 5.60 3.96
CA ILE A 272 -30.20 6.57 5.04
C ILE A 272 -31.16 5.99 6.09
N LYS A 273 -32.25 5.33 5.68
CA LYS A 273 -33.22 4.67 6.59
C LYS A 273 -32.60 3.47 7.33
N ASP A 274 -31.58 2.86 6.75
CA ASP A 274 -30.90 1.70 7.26
C ASP A 274 -29.58 2.00 7.98
N PHE A 275 -29.28 3.29 8.19
CA PHE A 275 -28.10 3.70 8.89
C PHE A 275 -28.01 3.05 10.27
N ASN A 276 -26.82 2.53 10.63
CA ASN A 276 -26.54 1.79 11.87
C ASN A 276 -27.28 0.45 12.05
N LYS A 277 -27.77 -0.17 10.96
CA LYS A 277 -28.34 -1.54 11.00
C LYS A 277 -27.33 -2.66 10.71
N ASN A 278 -26.03 -2.34 10.65
CA ASN A 278 -24.96 -3.28 10.31
C ASN A 278 -25.13 -3.99 8.94
N TYR A 279 -25.90 -3.38 8.04
CA TYR A 279 -25.98 -3.86 6.67
C TYR A 279 -24.67 -3.63 5.93
N ILE A 280 -24.37 -4.58 5.06
CA ILE A 280 -23.18 -4.57 4.23
C ILE A 280 -23.62 -4.20 2.83
N TYR A 281 -22.88 -3.27 2.24
CA TYR A 281 -23.11 -2.77 0.91
C TYR A 281 -21.95 -3.12 0.00
N SER A 282 -22.20 -3.13 -1.30
CA SER A 282 -21.16 -3.14 -2.32
C SER A 282 -21.35 -2.06 -3.36
N PHE A 283 -20.27 -1.80 -4.10
CA PHE A 283 -20.23 -0.79 -5.16
C PHE A 283 -20.55 0.63 -4.63
N GLY A 284 -21.39 1.38 -5.36
CA GLY A 284 -21.67 2.79 -5.08
C GLY A 284 -20.66 3.75 -5.69
N SER A 285 -20.74 4.99 -5.21
CA SER A 285 -19.83 6.08 -5.59
C SER A 285 -19.58 7.01 -4.40
N SER A 286 -18.45 7.71 -4.39
CA SER A 286 -18.14 8.69 -3.34
C SER A 286 -19.08 9.89 -3.37
N GLU A 287 -19.63 10.24 -4.54
CA GLU A 287 -20.66 11.27 -4.70
C GLU A 287 -21.95 10.87 -3.99
N ASP A 288 -22.45 9.66 -4.26
CA ASP A 288 -23.66 9.15 -3.61
C ASP A 288 -23.43 8.95 -2.11
N LEU A 289 -22.24 8.47 -1.71
CA LEU A 289 -21.87 8.35 -0.30
C LEU A 289 -21.84 9.73 0.38
N HIS A 290 -21.25 10.75 -0.25
CA HIS A 290 -21.21 12.10 0.30
C HIS A 290 -22.61 12.70 0.42
N PHE A 291 -23.50 12.44 -0.53
CA PHE A 291 -24.91 12.80 -0.41
C PHE A 291 -25.55 12.11 0.82
N ILE A 292 -25.38 10.81 0.99
CA ILE A 292 -25.90 10.06 2.16
C ILE A 292 -25.36 10.66 3.47
N MET A 293 -24.05 10.91 3.55
CA MET A 293 -23.40 11.55 4.70
C MET A 293 -23.99 12.94 5.00
N SER A 294 -24.34 13.71 3.95
CA SER A 294 -24.93 15.04 4.10
C SER A 294 -26.31 15.04 4.75
N GLN A 295 -27.09 13.97 4.50
CA GLN A 295 -28.43 13.79 5.07
C GLN A 295 -28.36 13.31 6.52
N ILE A 296 -27.33 12.52 6.87
CA ILE A 296 -27.17 11.94 8.22
C ILE A 296 -26.53 12.94 9.19
N SER A 297 -25.57 13.75 8.72
CA SER A 297 -24.77 14.62 9.59
C SER A 297 -25.09 16.10 9.39
N LYS A 298 -24.58 16.70 8.33
CA LYS A 298 -24.80 18.11 7.97
C LYS A 298 -24.57 18.30 6.48
N LYS A 299 -25.07 19.41 5.92
CA LYS A 299 -25.03 19.69 4.47
C LYS A 299 -23.67 19.47 3.80
N ASP A 300 -22.58 19.85 4.44
CA ASP A 300 -21.20 19.70 3.94
C ASP A 300 -20.34 19.03 5.02
N PRO A 301 -20.36 17.69 5.12
CA PRO A 301 -19.62 16.98 6.15
C PRO A 301 -18.12 16.96 5.82
N LEU A 302 -17.29 17.25 6.83
CA LEU A 302 -15.85 17.08 6.72
C LEU A 302 -15.51 15.60 6.87
N VAL A 303 -14.89 15.04 5.83
CA VAL A 303 -14.55 13.62 5.76
C VAL A 303 -13.03 13.48 5.68
N ILE A 304 -12.46 12.54 6.44
CA ILE A 304 -11.11 12.03 6.22
C ILE A 304 -11.19 10.55 5.84
N TYR A 305 -10.43 10.12 4.85
CA TYR A 305 -10.32 8.72 4.46
C TYR A 305 -8.88 8.23 4.62
N PHE A 306 -8.70 7.12 5.33
CA PHE A 306 -7.43 6.44 5.52
C PHE A 306 -7.29 5.28 4.55
N GLY A 307 -6.17 5.22 3.82
CA GLY A 307 -5.80 4.11 2.94
C GLY A 307 -4.29 4.00 2.77
N ASP A 308 -3.81 2.87 2.27
CA ASP A 308 -2.39 2.63 1.98
C ASP A 308 -2.09 2.78 0.48
N HIS A 309 -3.07 2.49 -0.38
CA HIS A 309 -2.83 2.44 -1.81
C HIS A 309 -2.78 3.83 -2.44
N ILE A 310 -1.56 4.29 -2.75
CA ILE A 310 -1.26 5.62 -3.29
C ILE A 310 -2.17 6.00 -4.48
N LYS A 311 -2.29 5.12 -5.48
CA LYS A 311 -3.12 5.40 -6.67
C LYS A 311 -4.63 5.31 -6.42
N SER A 312 -5.11 4.21 -5.81
CA SER A 312 -6.57 3.98 -5.71
C SER A 312 -7.23 4.78 -4.60
N ASP A 313 -6.49 5.07 -3.54
CA ASP A 313 -7.04 5.63 -2.30
C ASP A 313 -6.63 7.07 -2.10
N ILE A 314 -5.42 7.46 -2.50
CA ILE A 314 -4.90 8.80 -2.24
C ILE A 314 -5.07 9.71 -3.47
N ASN A 315 -4.51 9.32 -4.62
CA ASN A 315 -4.62 10.09 -5.86
C ASN A 315 -6.07 10.28 -6.28
N ALA A 316 -6.84 9.18 -6.35
CA ALA A 316 -8.23 9.26 -6.77
C ALA A 316 -9.09 10.09 -5.79
N LEU A 317 -8.91 9.91 -4.48
CA LEU A 317 -9.59 10.72 -3.48
C LEU A 317 -9.28 12.21 -3.66
N LYS A 318 -7.99 12.55 -3.84
CA LYS A 318 -7.54 13.94 -3.99
C LYS A 318 -8.01 14.59 -5.28
N CYS A 319 -8.06 13.85 -6.39
CA CYS A 319 -8.45 14.37 -7.69
C CYS A 319 -9.97 14.57 -7.83
N TYR A 320 -10.77 13.77 -7.12
CA TYR A 320 -12.21 13.67 -7.41
C TYR A 320 -13.12 13.97 -6.21
N THR A 321 -12.56 14.26 -5.03
CA THR A 321 -13.34 14.59 -3.83
C THR A 321 -12.71 15.76 -3.06
N ASN A 322 -13.48 16.33 -2.12
CA ASN A 322 -12.98 17.31 -1.14
C ASN A 322 -12.58 16.66 0.20
N TRP A 323 -12.45 15.34 0.24
CA TRP A 323 -12.13 14.63 1.48
C TRP A 323 -10.64 14.77 1.80
N LEU A 324 -10.34 14.77 3.10
CA LEU A 324 -8.96 14.73 3.60
C LEU A 324 -8.39 13.32 3.40
N ALA A 325 -7.09 13.27 3.10
CA ALA A 325 -6.36 12.05 2.81
C ALA A 325 -5.44 11.67 3.97
N GLY A 326 -5.79 10.61 4.70
CA GLY A 326 -4.90 9.92 5.63
C GLY A 326 -4.20 8.78 4.91
N VAL A 327 -2.87 8.70 5.01
CA VAL A 327 -2.06 7.70 4.31
C VAL A 327 -1.37 6.80 5.33
N VAL A 328 -1.59 5.50 5.20
CA VAL A 328 -0.87 4.47 5.95
C VAL A 328 0.36 4.03 5.13
N ILE A 329 1.54 4.17 5.70
CA ILE A 329 2.82 3.91 5.05
C ILE A 329 3.65 3.03 5.99
N GLU A 330 3.46 1.71 5.94
CA GLU A 330 4.15 0.78 6.85
C GLU A 330 5.68 0.85 6.71
N GLU A 331 6.21 1.34 5.59
CA GLU A 331 7.64 1.57 5.39
C GLU A 331 8.26 2.49 6.45
N LEU A 332 7.47 3.41 7.03
CA LEU A 332 7.92 4.29 8.11
C LEU A 332 8.33 3.51 9.38
N GLU A 333 7.97 2.23 9.53
CA GLU A 333 8.43 1.41 10.65
C GLU A 333 9.81 0.77 10.44
N PHE A 334 10.24 0.61 9.18
CA PHE A 334 11.49 -0.07 8.82
C PHE A 334 12.52 0.88 8.22
N ASP A 335 12.09 2.08 7.86
CA ASP A 335 12.87 3.06 7.15
C ASP A 335 12.47 4.49 7.52
N SER A 336 13.40 5.42 7.42
CA SER A 336 13.20 6.80 7.86
C SER A 336 13.29 7.77 6.68
N PRO A 337 12.26 8.60 6.43
CA PRO A 337 12.34 9.60 5.40
C PRO A 337 13.38 10.67 5.76
N PRO A 338 13.94 11.39 4.77
CA PRO A 338 14.99 12.39 4.97
C PRO A 338 14.51 13.63 5.74
N ILE A 339 13.19 13.83 5.83
CA ILE A 339 12.59 14.97 6.54
C ILE A 339 11.98 14.48 7.86
N ILE A 340 12.70 14.69 8.96
CA ILE A 340 12.15 14.66 10.32
C ILE A 340 11.56 16.06 10.58
N ILE A 341 10.25 16.23 10.46
CA ILE A 341 9.62 17.50 10.88
C ILE A 341 9.64 17.54 12.42
N HIS A 342 10.27 18.59 12.93
CA HIS A 342 10.52 18.86 14.35
C HIS A 342 9.24 18.87 15.21
N ARG A 343 9.30 18.21 16.37
CA ARG A 343 8.40 18.48 17.51
C ARG A 343 8.61 19.91 17.98
N THR A 344 7.59 20.76 17.87
CA THR A 344 7.45 21.95 18.71
C THR A 344 6.83 21.56 20.05
N SER A 345 7.67 21.19 21.01
CA SER A 345 7.36 21.43 22.43
C SER A 345 8.64 21.84 23.15
N HIS A 346 8.65 23.10 23.60
CA HIS A 346 9.59 23.56 24.61
C HIS A 346 9.44 22.68 25.85
N HIS A 347 10.57 22.20 26.37
CA HIS A 347 10.74 21.25 27.48
C HIS A 347 10.64 19.77 27.12
N LEU A 348 11.72 19.22 26.54
CA LEU A 348 12.52 18.13 27.11
C LEU A 348 13.67 17.83 26.14
N SER A 349 14.83 18.38 26.45
CA SER A 349 16.09 18.04 25.80
C SER A 349 16.52 16.63 26.22
N ASN A 350 16.21 15.64 25.39
CA ASN A 350 17.03 14.43 25.30
C ASN A 350 17.17 14.11 23.81
N ARG A 351 18.31 14.51 23.24
CA ARG A 351 18.83 13.94 21.99
C ARG A 351 19.06 12.46 22.26
N LEU A 352 18.14 11.62 21.79
CA LEU A 352 18.41 10.19 21.66
C LEU A 352 19.08 9.99 20.30
N SER A 353 20.40 9.93 20.31
CA SER A 353 21.15 9.18 19.30
C SER A 353 20.59 7.77 19.29
N ILE A 354 19.87 7.39 18.23
CA ILE A 354 19.41 6.02 18.02
C ILE A 354 20.63 5.19 17.65
N ASN A 355 21.44 4.83 18.64
CA ASN A 355 22.30 3.65 18.60
C ASN A 355 21.45 2.45 19.01
N ASP A 356 20.45 2.07 18.19
CA ASP A 356 19.77 0.79 18.37
C ASP A 356 20.40 -0.24 17.41
N GLN A 357 21.37 -0.98 17.95
CA GLN A 357 21.93 -2.19 17.34
C GLN A 357 20.93 -3.37 17.32
N SER A 358 19.64 -3.14 17.58
CA SER A 358 18.59 -4.17 17.62
C SER A 358 17.48 -4.03 16.57
N TYR A 359 17.52 -3.03 15.68
CA TYR A 359 16.59 -2.97 14.55
C TYR A 359 16.98 -4.03 13.52
N ASN A 360 16.04 -4.91 13.16
CA ASN A 360 16.22 -5.97 12.17
C ASN A 360 16.80 -5.39 10.87
N LYS A 361 18.13 -5.52 10.69
CA LYS A 361 18.84 -5.30 9.43
C LYS A 361 18.32 -6.20 8.28
N GLY A 362 17.38 -7.10 8.55
CA GLY A 362 16.81 -8.06 7.61
C GLY A 362 15.86 -7.47 6.55
N ASN A 363 15.25 -6.29 6.75
CA ASN A 363 14.18 -5.82 5.84
C ASN A 363 14.63 -4.81 4.78
N ARG A 364 15.94 -4.55 4.63
CA ARG A 364 16.44 -3.70 3.55
C ARG A 364 16.76 -4.57 2.33
N SER A 365 16.28 -4.14 1.16
CA SER A 365 16.71 -4.75 -0.09
C SER A 365 18.23 -4.61 -0.23
N LYS A 366 18.86 -5.65 -0.76
CA LYS A 366 20.28 -5.63 -1.13
C LYS A 366 20.51 -5.05 -2.53
N TYR A 367 19.44 -4.85 -3.29
CA TYR A 367 19.49 -4.47 -4.71
C TYR A 367 18.88 -3.10 -4.99
N PHE A 368 17.94 -2.66 -4.15
CA PHE A 368 17.26 -1.37 -4.31
C PHE A 368 17.38 -0.54 -3.04
N SER A 369 17.39 0.78 -3.23
CA SER A 369 17.43 1.76 -2.15
C SER A 369 16.09 1.87 -1.42
N SER A 370 16.01 2.82 -0.48
CA SER A 370 14.85 3.06 0.37
C SER A 370 13.58 3.35 -0.44
N PHE A 371 12.40 3.03 0.14
CA PHE A 371 11.12 3.49 -0.39
C PHE A 371 11.04 5.03 -0.49
N PHE A 372 11.73 5.73 0.41
CA PHE A 372 11.71 7.18 0.52
C PHE A 372 12.81 7.86 -0.30
N THR A 373 14.00 7.25 -0.37
CA THR A 373 15.17 7.89 -0.98
C THR A 373 16.11 6.96 -1.72
N SER A 374 16.88 7.53 -2.64
CA SER A 374 18.06 6.91 -3.21
C SER A 374 19.25 7.86 -3.06
N PRO A 375 20.42 7.42 -2.56
CA PRO A 375 21.64 8.22 -2.62
C PRO A 375 21.91 8.71 -4.05
N THR A 376 22.44 9.93 -4.21
CA THR A 376 22.72 10.51 -5.54
C THR A 376 23.72 9.72 -6.36
N ASP A 377 24.60 8.96 -5.70
CA ASP A 377 25.64 8.14 -6.33
C ASP A 377 25.36 6.63 -6.29
N SER A 378 24.27 6.18 -5.64
CA SER A 378 23.97 4.76 -5.48
C SER A 378 23.11 4.23 -6.63
N PHE A 379 23.75 4.01 -7.76
CA PHE A 379 23.36 2.94 -8.68
C PHE A 379 24.60 2.13 -9.10
N ILE A 380 25.63 2.12 -8.25
CA ILE A 380 26.80 1.26 -8.38
C ILE A 380 26.38 -0.10 -7.82
N PHE A 381 26.05 -1.02 -8.72
CA PHE A 381 26.07 -2.44 -8.39
C PHE A 381 27.55 -2.79 -8.22
N ASP A 382 27.95 -3.25 -7.03
CA ASP A 382 29.28 -3.83 -6.82
C ASP A 382 29.36 -5.14 -7.61
N ASP A 383 29.67 -5.03 -8.90
CA ASP A 383 30.34 -6.07 -9.65
C ASP A 383 31.77 -6.13 -9.12
N ASP A 384 32.01 -6.89 -8.05
CA ASP A 384 33.20 -7.73 -7.97
C ASP A 384 33.30 -8.56 -6.69
N ASN A 385 33.30 -9.88 -6.88
CA ASN A 385 33.93 -10.85 -6.00
C ASN A 385 35.46 -10.75 -6.12
N THR A 386 36.06 -9.61 -5.79
CA THR A 386 37.52 -9.51 -5.64
C THR A 386 37.90 -8.95 -4.27
N ASN A 387 38.59 -9.80 -3.50
CA ASN A 387 39.31 -9.39 -2.31
C ASN A 387 40.28 -8.25 -2.67
N GLN A 388 40.14 -7.07 -2.05
CA GLN A 388 41.27 -6.36 -1.43
C GLN A 388 40.84 -5.13 -0.61
N THR A 389 41.16 -5.22 0.68
CA THR A 389 41.58 -4.16 1.59
C THR A 389 41.82 -2.77 0.98
N LYS A 390 41.00 -1.78 1.36
CA LYS A 390 41.44 -0.41 1.67
C LYS A 390 40.53 0.19 2.74
N SER A 391 41.09 0.34 3.94
CA SER A 391 40.55 1.18 5.00
C SER A 391 40.88 2.64 4.69
N GLU A 392 39.93 3.39 4.16
CA GLU A 392 39.93 4.85 4.26
C GLU A 392 38.80 5.23 5.21
N GLN A 393 39.17 5.86 6.33
CA GLN A 393 38.25 6.43 7.30
C GLN A 393 37.49 7.59 6.64
N THR A 394 36.32 7.32 6.10
CA THR A 394 35.34 8.35 5.80
C THR A 394 34.70 8.83 7.10
N GLU A 395 34.59 10.16 7.26
CA GLU A 395 33.95 10.79 8.41
C GLU A 395 32.53 10.22 8.63
N PRO A 396 32.10 9.94 9.87
CA PRO A 396 30.85 9.20 10.11
C PRO A 396 29.55 9.97 9.77
N ASP A 397 29.63 11.26 9.41
CA ASP A 397 28.49 12.18 9.48
C ASP A 397 28.25 13.02 8.21
N ALA A 398 28.87 12.70 7.07
CA ALA A 398 28.50 13.35 5.81
C ALA A 398 27.18 12.75 5.28
N VAL A 399 26.06 13.46 5.48
CA VAL A 399 24.79 13.14 4.80
C VAL A 399 25.02 13.32 3.30
N LEU A 400 25.24 12.20 2.60
CA LEU A 400 25.26 12.15 1.14
C LEU A 400 23.96 12.78 0.61
N PRO A 401 24.01 13.61 -0.44
CA PRO A 401 22.78 14.08 -1.06
C PRO A 401 21.94 12.87 -1.48
N SER A 402 20.65 12.88 -1.15
CA SER A 402 19.72 11.80 -1.48
C SER A 402 18.57 12.34 -2.31
N LEU A 403 18.26 11.67 -3.42
CA LEU A 403 17.08 11.95 -4.22
C LEU A 403 15.85 11.37 -3.52
N THR A 404 14.80 12.17 -3.41
CA THR A 404 13.48 11.73 -2.96
C THR A 404 12.85 10.82 -4.01
N SER A 405 12.30 9.68 -3.59
CA SER A 405 11.54 8.80 -4.49
C SER A 405 10.27 9.49 -5.01
N TYR A 406 9.84 9.13 -6.21
CA TYR A 406 8.61 9.65 -6.82
C TYR A 406 7.39 9.46 -5.91
N TRP A 407 7.25 8.27 -5.32
CA TRP A 407 6.12 7.95 -4.45
C TRP A 407 6.13 8.73 -3.15
N TYR A 408 7.31 8.92 -2.54
CA TYR A 408 7.42 9.75 -1.36
C TYR A 408 7.08 11.22 -1.68
N ALA A 409 7.64 11.79 -2.76
CA ALA A 409 7.29 13.14 -3.22
C ALA A 409 5.78 13.30 -3.47
N TYR A 410 5.15 12.29 -4.06
CA TYR A 410 3.72 12.29 -4.33
C TYR A 410 2.90 12.28 -3.03
N ILE A 411 3.22 11.39 -2.09
CA ILE A 411 2.58 11.34 -0.77
C ILE A 411 2.77 12.69 -0.06
N THR A 412 4.00 13.20 -0.02
CA THR A 412 4.34 14.54 0.45
C THR A 412 3.93 15.65 -0.50
N LYS A 413 2.87 15.48 -1.27
CA LYS A 413 2.17 16.57 -1.93
C LYS A 413 0.67 16.47 -1.74
N HIS A 414 0.16 15.26 -1.49
CA HIS A 414 -1.26 14.96 -1.54
C HIS A 414 -1.84 14.46 -0.21
N ALA A 415 -1.03 13.94 0.70
CA ALA A 415 -1.45 13.46 2.02
C ALA A 415 -1.70 14.62 3.00
N HIS A 416 -2.86 14.60 3.66
CA HIS A 416 -3.14 15.50 4.80
C HIS A 416 -2.66 14.90 6.12
N LEU A 417 -2.44 13.59 6.19
CA LEU A 417 -1.86 12.94 7.35
C LEU A 417 -1.14 11.68 6.87
N SER A 418 0.09 11.46 7.32
CA SER A 418 0.85 10.25 7.01
C SER A 418 1.31 9.59 8.31
N LEU A 419 1.11 8.28 8.41
CA LEU A 419 1.40 7.50 9.60
C LEU A 419 1.82 6.08 9.25
N SER A 420 2.57 5.43 10.13
CA SER A 420 3.07 4.08 9.86
C SER A 420 2.00 3.00 10.01
N CYS A 421 1.11 3.16 11.00
CA CYS A 421 -0.08 2.34 11.20
C CYS A 421 -1.07 3.05 12.14
N LEU A 422 -2.37 2.72 12.08
CA LEU A 422 -3.41 3.42 12.85
C LEU A 422 -3.21 3.35 14.38
N SER A 423 -2.42 2.39 14.87
CA SER A 423 -2.03 2.35 16.29
C SER A 423 -1.25 3.55 16.76
N VAL A 424 -0.56 4.25 15.84
CA VAL A 424 0.06 5.53 16.15
C VAL A 424 -0.98 6.50 16.70
N LEU A 425 -2.14 6.61 16.03
CA LEU A 425 -3.26 7.43 16.50
C LEU A 425 -3.91 6.85 17.74
N ALA A 426 -4.10 5.52 17.80
CA ALA A 426 -4.78 4.87 18.92
C ALA A 426 -4.03 5.03 20.25
N ASN A 427 -2.69 5.00 20.23
CA ASN A 427 -1.87 4.86 21.43
C ASN A 427 -1.12 6.13 21.82
N HIS A 428 -0.92 7.09 20.90
CA HIS A 428 -0.02 8.23 21.14
C HIS A 428 -0.68 9.60 21.02
N PHE A 429 -1.93 9.67 20.56
CA PHE A 429 -2.62 10.94 20.38
C PHE A 429 -3.99 10.90 21.06
N ASP A 430 -4.24 11.91 21.89
CA ASP A 430 -5.59 12.21 22.32
C ASP A 430 -6.45 12.57 21.10
N LEU A 431 -7.75 12.30 21.19
CA LEU A 431 -8.64 12.46 20.03
C LEU A 431 -8.76 13.92 19.59
N ASP A 432 -8.67 14.86 20.54
CA ASP A 432 -8.67 16.30 20.31
C ASP A 432 -7.29 16.86 19.93
N HIS A 433 -6.28 16.00 19.75
CA HIS A 433 -4.96 16.43 19.34
C HIS A 433 -5.03 17.28 18.07
N GLN A 434 -4.25 18.35 18.11
CA GLN A 434 -4.17 19.39 17.13
C GLN A 434 -2.89 19.19 16.33
N PHE A 435 -3.00 18.52 15.19
CA PHE A 435 -1.89 18.38 14.26
C PHE A 435 -1.58 19.77 13.67
N GLU A 436 -0.32 20.21 13.76
CA GLU A 436 0.14 21.50 13.22
C GLU A 436 0.61 21.40 11.77
N HIS A 437 0.09 22.27 10.91
CA HIS A 437 0.42 22.29 9.49
C HIS A 437 1.81 22.91 9.28
N ASP A 438 2.77 22.09 8.83
CA ASP A 438 4.05 22.61 8.36
C ASP A 438 3.85 23.41 7.07
N GLN A 439 4.16 24.71 7.12
CA GLN A 439 4.00 25.62 5.98
C GLN A 439 5.01 25.33 4.85
N GLN A 440 6.15 24.69 5.14
CA GLN A 440 7.17 24.36 4.15
C GLN A 440 6.86 23.09 3.38
N THR A 441 6.37 22.05 4.07
CA THR A 441 6.06 20.77 3.43
C THR A 441 4.61 20.67 2.99
N GLN A 442 3.65 21.34 3.65
CA GLN A 442 2.20 21.04 3.57
C GLN A 442 1.81 19.67 4.15
N HIS A 443 2.68 19.04 4.96
CA HIS A 443 2.49 17.67 5.45
C HIS A 443 2.48 17.53 6.97
N PHE A 444 1.80 16.49 7.42
CA PHE A 444 1.84 15.96 8.77
C PHE A 444 2.41 14.55 8.69
N VAL A 445 3.69 14.40 9.02
CA VAL A 445 4.33 13.08 9.14
C VAL A 445 4.39 12.72 10.61
N ILE A 446 3.71 11.65 11.00
CA ILE A 446 3.74 11.14 12.36
C ILE A 446 4.46 9.80 12.36
N MET A 447 5.69 9.80 12.87
CA MET A 447 6.48 8.59 13.05
C MET A 447 6.10 7.93 14.38
N HIS A 448 6.00 6.59 14.37
CA HIS A 448 5.97 5.79 15.59
C HIS A 448 7.30 5.95 16.32
N GLN A 449 7.30 6.54 17.52
CA GLN A 449 8.44 6.44 18.43
C GLN A 449 8.19 5.23 19.33
N ASN A 450 9.02 4.19 19.20
CA ASN A 450 9.15 3.16 20.23
C ASN A 450 9.62 3.85 21.52
N ASN A 451 8.68 4.30 22.35
CA ASN A 451 9.00 4.59 23.73
C ASN A 451 9.05 3.23 24.45
N LYS A 452 10.26 2.86 24.86
CA LYS A 452 10.52 1.76 25.81
C LYS A 452 9.65 1.90 27.06
#